data_AF-A0A372J512-F1
#
_entry.id   AF-A0A372J512-F1
#
_cell.length_a   1.000
_cell.length_b   1.000
_cell.length_c   1.000
_cell.angle_alpha   90.00
_cell.angle_beta   90.00
_cell.angle_gamma   90.00
#
_symmetry.space_group_name_H-M   'P 1'
#
loop_
_entity.id
_entity.type
_entity.pdbx_description
1 polymer ?
#
loop_
_entity_poly.entity_id
_entity_poly.type
_entity_poly.pdbx_seq_one_letter_code
_entity_poly.pdbx_strand_id
1 'polypeptide(L)'
;MSADPREPRRAAPPCTSAGASCCACAEHEVTGRCTVGSPTAAGLALGALADLLLADPRRGHPVAGFGRLAAALERRAWRDSRSAGAGYAALLVGGAAGAGLVLDRATRGRPVLRTAVTAAATWTVLGGTSLGRAAGALHRELDGGDLPAARVLLPALAGRDPSALDAGELARATVESVAENTSDAAVAPLLWGAVAGLPGLLGYRAVNTLDAMVGHRSPRYARFGWAAARADDVANWLPARVTAALTVAAAPVAGGSAAGALRTWWRDGAAHPSPNSGRCEAGLAGALGLRLGGRNVYGDRVEERPALGSGRPAGPDDVPRAVRLSRAVWLSAAVLAAAVRAAAGARRPAPGQRRVSASGRAGASRHASGTASGAVAGASVARRRGATGARSRTIRVGAKASA
;
A
#
# COMPACT_ATOMS: atom_id res chain seq x y z
N MET A 1 31.75 35.37 -73.41
CA MET A 1 30.51 34.56 -73.44
C MET A 1 29.56 35.16 -72.43
N SER A 2 28.40 35.62 -72.94
CA SER A 2 27.34 36.44 -72.34
C SER A 2 26.98 36.11 -70.88
N ALA A 3 26.75 37.06 -69.95
CA ALA A 3 25.73 38.14 -69.90
C ALA A 3 24.30 37.57 -70.04
N ASP A 4 23.27 37.85 -69.23
CA ASP A 4 22.89 39.05 -68.46
C ASP A 4 21.74 38.67 -67.48
N PRO A 5 21.55 39.36 -66.33
CA PRO A 5 20.36 39.31 -65.46
C PRO A 5 19.32 40.39 -65.86
N ARG A 6 18.09 40.35 -65.26
CA ARG A 6 17.10 41.45 -65.01
C ARG A 6 15.67 40.86 -65.01
N GLU A 7 14.94 40.87 -63.88
CA GLU A 7 13.88 41.86 -63.46
C GLU A 7 12.55 41.78 -64.27
N PRO A 8 11.35 42.21 -63.77
CA PRO A 8 11.07 43.09 -62.63
C PRO A 8 9.88 42.72 -61.70
N ARG A 9 9.72 43.50 -60.62
CA ARG A 9 8.51 43.65 -59.78
C ARG A 9 7.45 44.52 -60.48
N ARG A 10 6.15 44.25 -60.20
CA ARG A 10 4.92 45.12 -60.19
C ARG A 10 3.72 44.18 -60.42
N ALA A 11 2.49 44.34 -59.94
CA ALA A 11 1.78 45.20 -58.99
C ALA A 11 0.37 44.54 -58.85
N ALA A 12 -0.26 44.54 -57.68
CA ALA A 12 -1.68 44.15 -57.53
C ALA A 12 -2.60 45.26 -58.13
N PRO A 13 -3.78 44.94 -58.70
CA PRO A 13 -5.07 44.92 -57.93
C PRO A 13 -6.18 44.02 -58.60
N PRO A 14 -7.49 44.15 -58.26
CA PRO A 14 -8.17 44.08 -56.96
C PRO A 14 -9.14 42.86 -56.85
N CYS A 15 -9.67 42.64 -55.65
CA CYS A 15 -10.75 41.68 -55.38
C CYS A 15 -12.04 41.98 -56.18
N THR A 16 -12.63 40.96 -56.79
CA THR A 16 -14.07 40.91 -57.07
C THR A 16 -14.65 39.55 -56.69
N SER A 17 -15.48 39.59 -55.63
CA SER A 17 -16.70 38.82 -55.38
C SER A 17 -16.78 37.31 -55.68
N ALA A 18 -17.24 36.62 -54.63
CA ALA A 18 -18.18 35.50 -54.63
C ALA A 18 -17.61 34.08 -54.77
N GLY A 19 -17.87 33.29 -53.73
CA GLY A 19 -18.15 31.86 -53.89
C GLY A 19 -17.21 30.90 -53.18
N ALA A 20 -17.71 30.36 -52.07
CA ALA A 20 -17.55 28.96 -51.68
C ALA A 20 -16.15 28.41 -51.30
N SER A 21 -16.03 28.17 -49.99
CA SER A 21 -15.75 26.85 -49.42
C SER A 21 -14.32 26.27 -49.48
N CYS A 22 -13.86 25.89 -48.28
CA CYS A 22 -12.90 24.83 -47.99
C CYS A 22 -11.45 24.99 -48.47
N CYS A 23 -10.62 25.57 -47.61
CA CYS A 23 -9.43 24.91 -47.03
C CYS A 23 -8.68 25.92 -46.15
N ALA A 24 -9.19 26.16 -44.95
CA ALA A 24 -8.36 26.77 -43.91
C ALA A 24 -7.50 25.66 -43.31
N CYS A 25 -6.23 25.64 -43.68
CA CYS A 25 -5.16 25.01 -42.91
C CYS A 25 -5.20 25.61 -41.49
N ALA A 26 -5.93 24.96 -40.59
CA ALA A 26 -5.78 25.17 -39.17
C ALA A 26 -4.51 24.43 -38.75
N GLU A 27 -3.48 25.19 -38.43
CA GLU A 27 -2.29 24.75 -37.73
C GLU A 27 -2.71 23.93 -36.50
N HIS A 28 -2.70 22.62 -36.65
CA HIS A 28 -2.72 21.71 -35.51
C HIS A 28 -1.33 21.82 -34.86
N GLU A 29 -1.19 22.77 -33.95
CA GLU A 29 -0.20 22.69 -32.88
C GLU A 29 -0.43 21.38 -32.13
N VAL A 30 0.23 20.32 -32.60
CA VAL A 30 0.50 19.12 -31.82
C VAL A 30 1.49 19.53 -30.75
N THR A 31 1.02 20.29 -29.77
CA THR A 31 1.61 20.27 -28.44
C THR A 31 1.27 18.91 -27.88
N GLY A 32 2.12 17.94 -28.24
CA GLY A 32 2.26 16.68 -27.55
C GLY A 32 2.59 17.00 -26.11
N ARG A 33 1.56 17.27 -25.31
CA ARG A 33 1.61 17.06 -23.88
C ARG A 33 1.89 15.58 -23.74
N CYS A 34 3.17 15.22 -23.69
CA CYS A 34 3.61 14.04 -22.96
C CYS A 34 2.83 14.13 -21.65
N THR A 35 1.83 13.27 -21.52
CA THR A 35 1.03 13.17 -20.32
C THR A 35 2.02 12.73 -19.27
N VAL A 36 2.66 13.69 -18.59
CA VAL A 36 3.53 13.41 -17.47
C VAL A 36 2.62 12.65 -16.52
N GLY A 37 2.84 11.34 -16.44
CA GLY A 37 2.03 10.44 -15.64
C GLY A 37 1.93 11.00 -14.24
N SER A 38 0.84 10.69 -13.53
CA SER A 38 0.62 11.11 -12.14
C SER A 38 1.96 11.14 -11.36
N PRO A 39 2.44 12.29 -10.84
CA PRO A 39 3.75 12.39 -10.19
C PRO A 39 3.95 11.36 -9.06
N THR A 40 2.86 11.00 -8.39
CA THR A 40 2.81 9.92 -7.40
C THR A 40 3.05 8.54 -8.04
N ALA A 41 2.44 8.25 -9.21
CA ALA A 41 2.67 6.98 -9.92
C ALA A 41 4.14 6.83 -10.35
N ALA A 42 4.74 7.91 -10.90
CA ALA A 42 6.16 7.94 -11.23
C ALA A 42 7.02 7.74 -9.97
N GLY A 43 6.65 8.37 -8.86
CA GLY A 43 7.33 8.20 -7.57
C GLY A 43 7.27 6.77 -7.04
N LEU A 44 6.10 6.11 -7.10
CA LEU A 44 5.96 4.70 -6.70
C LEU A 44 6.87 3.79 -7.54
N ALA A 45 6.88 3.99 -8.86
CA ALA A 45 7.73 3.21 -9.77
C ALA A 45 9.23 3.44 -9.51
N LEU A 46 9.66 4.70 -9.37
CA LEU A 46 11.05 5.05 -9.11
C LEU A 46 11.53 4.58 -7.73
N GLY A 47 10.66 4.62 -6.70
CA GLY A 47 10.99 4.10 -5.38
C GLY A 47 11.11 2.57 -5.35
N ALA A 48 10.24 1.86 -6.10
CA ALA A 48 10.37 0.42 -6.29
C ALA A 48 11.64 0.05 -7.06
N LEU A 49 12.02 0.84 -8.08
CA LEU A 49 13.29 0.68 -8.77
C LEU A 49 14.48 0.95 -7.84
N ALA A 50 14.39 1.96 -6.98
CA ALA A 50 15.42 2.23 -5.98
C ALA A 50 15.57 1.06 -4.99
N ASP A 51 14.46 0.43 -4.55
CA ASP A 51 14.53 -0.80 -3.74
C ASP A 51 15.26 -1.93 -4.48
N LEU A 52 14.94 -2.17 -5.76
CA LEU A 52 15.64 -3.19 -6.56
C LEU A 52 17.16 -2.99 -6.62
N LEU A 53 17.59 -1.74 -6.81
CA LEU A 53 18.99 -1.40 -7.05
C LEU A 53 19.77 -1.29 -5.74
N LEU A 54 19.18 -0.66 -4.73
CA LEU A 54 19.86 -0.26 -3.51
C LEU A 54 19.52 -1.17 -2.32
N ALA A 55 18.28 -1.69 -2.27
CA ALA A 55 17.63 -2.24 -1.09
C ALA A 55 17.65 -1.25 0.10
N ASP A 56 17.47 -1.76 1.32
CA ASP A 56 17.44 -0.94 2.54
C ASP A 56 18.83 -0.34 2.84
N PRO A 57 18.92 0.94 3.23
CA PRO A 57 20.17 1.52 3.72
C PRO A 57 20.65 0.82 5.00
N ARG A 58 21.92 0.41 5.02
CA ARG A 58 22.56 -0.26 6.17
C ARG A 58 22.61 0.59 7.44
N ARG A 59 22.65 1.92 7.31
CA ARG A 59 22.76 2.88 8.42
C ARG A 59 21.78 4.02 8.20
N GLY A 60 21.24 4.56 9.30
CA GLY A 60 20.36 5.72 9.24
C GLY A 60 18.99 5.46 8.60
N HIS A 61 18.55 4.20 8.52
CA HIS A 61 17.25 3.86 7.93
C HIS A 61 16.11 4.61 8.62
N PRO A 62 15.25 5.36 7.90
CA PRO A 62 14.20 6.17 8.53
C PRO A 62 13.22 5.33 9.36
N VAL A 63 12.87 4.13 8.89
CA VAL A 63 12.05 3.17 9.65
C VAL A 63 12.73 2.76 10.97
N ALA A 64 14.05 2.55 10.98
CA ALA A 64 14.77 2.29 12.24
C ALA A 64 14.77 3.51 13.17
N GLY A 65 14.80 4.72 12.61
CA GLY A 65 14.58 5.96 13.36
C GLY A 65 13.20 6.03 14.01
N PHE A 66 12.15 5.70 13.25
CA PHE A 66 10.80 5.56 13.77
C PHE A 66 10.72 4.50 14.87
N GLY A 67 11.34 3.33 14.69
CA GLY A 67 11.40 2.28 15.70
C GLY A 67 12.09 2.73 17.00
N ARG A 68 13.18 3.51 16.91
CA ARG A 68 13.83 4.10 18.10
C ARG A 68 12.92 5.09 18.82
N LEU A 69 12.22 5.95 18.07
CA LEU A 69 11.23 6.88 18.64
C LEU A 69 10.09 6.12 19.32
N ALA A 70 9.56 5.10 18.64
CA ALA A 70 8.49 4.24 19.11
C ALA A 70 8.90 3.55 20.42
N ALA A 71 10.07 2.93 20.49
CA ALA A 71 10.60 2.31 21.71
C ALA A 71 10.81 3.33 22.84
N ALA A 72 11.28 4.54 22.52
CA ALA A 72 11.46 5.60 23.50
C ALA A 72 10.12 6.08 24.08
N LEU A 73 9.07 6.16 23.27
CA LEU A 73 7.72 6.49 23.74
C LEU A 73 7.09 5.33 24.49
N GLU A 74 7.28 4.09 24.04
CA GLU A 74 6.79 2.88 24.71
C GLU A 74 7.31 2.82 26.16
N ARG A 75 8.61 3.03 26.39
CA ARG A 75 9.16 3.09 27.77
C ARG A 75 8.49 4.11 28.70
N ARG A 76 7.91 5.17 28.16
CA ARG A 76 7.26 6.26 28.92
C ARG A 76 5.74 6.09 29.03
N ALA A 77 5.14 5.54 27.99
CA ALA A 77 3.70 5.40 27.86
C ALA A 77 3.19 4.02 28.29
N TRP A 78 4.09 3.04 28.43
CA TRP A 78 3.73 1.66 28.75
C TRP A 78 2.94 1.58 30.05
N ARG A 79 1.78 0.95 29.93
CA ARG A 79 0.90 0.54 31.01
C ARG A 79 0.23 -0.74 30.54
N ASP A 80 -0.07 -1.67 31.45
CA ASP A 80 -0.87 -2.84 31.11
C ASP A 80 -2.34 -2.42 30.85
N SER A 81 -2.60 -1.80 29.70
CA SER A 81 -3.88 -1.23 29.33
C SER A 81 -4.02 -1.12 27.81
N ARG A 82 -5.19 -1.49 27.30
CA ARG A 82 -5.55 -1.31 25.89
C ARG A 82 -5.66 0.16 25.49
N SER A 83 -6.11 1.03 26.39
CA SER A 83 -6.26 2.46 26.07
C SER A 83 -4.91 3.17 25.92
N ALA A 84 -3.95 2.84 26.79
CA ALA A 84 -2.58 3.35 26.69
C ALA A 84 -1.92 2.90 25.39
N GLY A 85 -2.06 1.61 25.07
CA GLY A 85 -1.61 1.03 23.81
C GLY A 85 -2.25 1.64 22.56
N ALA A 86 -3.58 1.85 22.58
CA ALA A 86 -4.31 2.49 21.51
C ALA A 86 -3.88 3.95 21.30
N GLY A 87 -3.69 4.71 22.39
CA GLY A 87 -3.17 6.08 22.33
C GLY A 87 -1.76 6.13 21.75
N TYR A 88 -0.89 5.20 22.17
CA TYR A 88 0.46 5.04 21.62
C TYR A 88 0.45 4.76 20.11
N ALA A 89 -0.35 3.77 19.68
CA ALA A 89 -0.47 3.42 18.28
C ALA A 89 -1.06 4.56 17.44
N ALA A 90 -2.14 5.18 17.92
CA ALA A 90 -2.80 6.29 17.24
C ALA A 90 -1.87 7.52 17.09
N LEU A 91 -1.08 7.84 18.12
CA LEU A 91 -0.12 8.94 18.07
C LEU A 91 0.96 8.69 17.01
N LEU A 92 1.55 7.50 16.99
CA LEU A 92 2.66 7.18 16.09
C LEU A 92 2.21 6.98 14.64
N VAL A 93 1.13 6.23 14.42
CA VAL A 93 0.55 6.03 13.08
C VAL A 93 -0.03 7.34 12.55
N GLY A 94 -0.77 8.08 13.39
CA GLY A 94 -1.32 9.38 13.03
C GLY A 94 -0.22 10.42 12.75
N GLY A 95 0.87 10.40 13.52
CA GLY A 95 2.04 11.24 13.28
C GLY A 95 2.72 10.93 11.95
N ALA A 96 2.96 9.66 11.63
CA ALA A 96 3.57 9.24 10.37
C ALA A 96 2.68 9.56 9.15
N ALA A 97 1.39 9.22 9.22
CA ALA A 97 0.43 9.54 8.17
C ALA A 97 0.23 11.07 8.02
N GLY A 98 0.22 11.80 9.14
CA GLY A 98 0.15 13.26 9.18
C GLY A 98 1.36 13.93 8.55
N ALA A 99 2.57 13.43 8.82
CA ALA A 99 3.79 13.87 8.13
C ALA A 99 3.70 13.62 6.62
N GLY A 100 3.24 12.44 6.22
CA GLY A 100 2.99 12.13 4.80
C GLY A 100 1.98 13.08 4.15
N LEU A 101 0.93 13.46 4.89
CA LEU A 101 -0.07 14.41 4.43
C LEU A 101 0.48 15.83 4.29
N VAL A 102 1.30 16.29 5.24
CA VAL A 102 2.00 17.58 5.13
C VAL A 102 2.90 17.60 3.90
N LEU A 103 3.69 16.54 3.67
CA LEU A 103 4.54 16.41 2.48
C LEU A 103 3.73 16.39 1.18
N ASP A 104 2.60 15.67 1.15
CA ASP A 104 1.73 15.65 -0.04
C ASP A 104 1.15 17.03 -0.35
N ARG A 105 0.73 17.79 0.69
CA ARG A 105 0.24 19.16 0.52
C ARG A 105 1.35 20.11 0.06
N ALA A 106 2.52 20.03 0.67
CA ALA A 106 3.67 20.89 0.36
C ALA A 106 4.20 20.69 -1.07
N THR A 107 4.02 19.50 -1.65
CA THR A 107 4.51 19.16 -2.99
C THR A 107 3.45 19.23 -4.09
N ARG A 108 2.19 19.59 -3.78
CA ARG A 108 1.04 19.51 -4.71
C ARG A 108 1.25 20.26 -6.04
N GLY A 109 1.89 21.43 -6.01
CA GLY A 109 2.16 22.25 -7.20
C GLY A 109 3.53 22.02 -7.84
N ARG A 110 4.33 21.08 -7.33
CA ARG A 110 5.72 20.87 -7.74
C ARG A 110 5.90 19.41 -8.20
N PRO A 111 5.57 19.07 -9.45
CA PRO A 111 5.48 17.67 -9.91
C PRO A 111 6.79 16.91 -9.72
N VAL A 112 7.94 17.50 -10.10
CA VAL A 112 9.26 16.88 -9.92
C VAL A 112 9.55 16.60 -8.44
N LEU A 113 9.32 17.59 -7.57
CA LEU A 113 9.53 17.42 -6.13
C LEU A 113 8.59 16.36 -5.55
N ARG A 114 7.32 16.33 -5.99
CA ARG A 114 6.36 15.30 -5.55
C ARG A 114 6.79 13.91 -5.96
N THR A 115 7.28 13.75 -7.18
CA THR A 115 7.85 12.49 -7.66
C THR A 115 9.05 12.08 -6.81
N ALA A 116 10.00 12.99 -6.58
CA ALA A 116 11.20 12.72 -5.77
C ALA A 116 10.85 12.33 -4.32
N VAL A 117 9.96 13.08 -3.66
CA VAL A 117 9.53 12.79 -2.28
C VAL A 117 8.74 11.47 -2.21
N THR A 118 7.88 11.20 -3.19
CA THR A 118 7.16 9.92 -3.25
C THR A 118 8.10 8.75 -3.50
N ALA A 119 9.11 8.91 -4.36
CA ALA A 119 10.12 7.89 -4.62
C ALA A 119 10.96 7.59 -3.37
N ALA A 120 11.44 8.63 -2.69
CA ALA A 120 12.19 8.49 -1.45
C ALA A 120 11.35 7.82 -0.35
N ALA A 121 10.09 8.23 -0.18
CA ALA A 121 9.18 7.60 0.77
C ALA A 121 8.89 6.14 0.41
N THR A 122 8.64 5.84 -0.87
CA THR A 122 8.39 4.47 -1.35
C THR A 122 9.60 3.58 -1.10
N TRP A 123 10.80 4.02 -1.51
CA TRP A 123 12.04 3.29 -1.23
C TRP A 123 12.25 3.06 0.27
N THR A 124 11.96 4.06 1.10
CA THR A 124 12.09 3.97 2.56
C THR A 124 11.16 2.95 3.21
N VAL A 125 9.95 2.75 2.67
CA VAL A 125 8.96 1.86 3.28
C VAL A 125 8.98 0.45 2.70
N LEU A 126 9.57 0.29 1.52
CA LEU A 126 9.80 -1.01 0.90
C LEU A 126 10.93 -1.77 1.60
N GLY A 127 10.87 -3.09 1.50
CA GLY A 127 11.95 -3.99 1.92
C GLY A 127 11.97 -5.30 1.15
N GLY A 128 11.40 -5.32 -0.07
CA GLY A 128 11.27 -6.53 -0.89
C GLY A 128 12.63 -7.11 -1.31
N THR A 129 13.57 -6.24 -1.69
CA THR A 129 14.94 -6.67 -2.04
C THR A 129 15.73 -7.12 -0.80
N SER A 130 15.56 -6.43 0.33
CA SER A 130 16.20 -6.78 1.61
C SER A 130 15.72 -8.14 2.14
N LEU A 131 14.43 -8.43 2.03
CA LEU A 131 13.85 -9.74 2.36
C LEU A 131 14.49 -10.86 1.54
N GLY A 132 14.61 -10.67 0.21
CA GLY A 132 15.26 -11.64 -0.67
C GLY A 132 16.74 -11.84 -0.35
N ARG A 133 17.47 -10.77 0.00
CA ARG A 133 18.89 -10.85 0.41
C ARG A 133 19.06 -11.61 1.73
N ALA A 134 18.20 -11.37 2.71
CA ALA A 134 18.23 -12.06 4.00
C ALA A 134 17.95 -13.56 3.85
N ALA A 135 16.90 -13.93 3.11
CA ALA A 135 16.60 -15.33 2.79
C ALA A 135 17.72 -16.01 1.99
N GLY A 136 18.30 -15.31 1.01
CA GLY A 136 19.42 -15.80 0.23
C GLY A 136 20.72 -15.95 1.04
N ALA A 137 20.94 -15.13 2.07
CA ALA A 137 22.06 -15.31 2.98
C ALA A 137 21.91 -16.58 3.81
N LEU A 138 20.74 -16.79 4.42
CA LEU A 138 20.45 -18.02 5.16
C LEU A 138 20.55 -19.26 4.28
N HIS A 139 20.03 -19.22 3.04
CA HIS A 139 20.15 -20.32 2.09
C HIS A 139 21.60 -20.69 1.80
N ARG A 140 22.51 -19.71 1.63
CA ARG A 140 23.94 -20.01 1.39
C ARG A 140 24.58 -20.77 2.55
N GLU A 141 24.24 -20.44 3.79
CA GLU A 141 24.74 -21.19 4.95
C GLU A 141 24.15 -22.61 4.99
N LEU A 142 22.86 -22.78 4.65
CA LEU A 142 22.23 -24.10 4.55
C LEU A 142 22.84 -24.97 3.44
N ASP A 143 23.08 -24.39 2.27
CA ASP A 143 23.69 -25.06 1.12
C ASP A 143 25.14 -25.47 1.39
N GLY A 144 25.86 -24.63 2.15
CA GLY A 144 27.21 -24.94 2.66
C GLY A 144 27.25 -25.92 3.84
N GLY A 145 26.11 -26.30 4.41
CA GLY A 145 26.03 -27.21 5.57
C GLY A 145 26.34 -26.58 6.93
N ASP A 146 26.47 -25.25 7.03
CA ASP A 146 26.75 -24.53 8.27
C ASP A 146 25.45 -24.18 9.02
N LEU A 147 24.89 -25.17 9.72
CA LEU A 147 23.69 -24.97 10.54
C LEU A 147 23.86 -23.93 11.65
N PRO A 148 24.97 -23.89 12.43
CA PRO A 148 25.20 -22.82 13.39
C PRO A 148 25.12 -21.42 12.77
N ALA A 149 25.76 -21.18 11.63
CA ALA A 149 25.69 -19.89 10.94
C ALA A 149 24.26 -19.58 10.45
N ALA A 150 23.57 -20.56 9.85
CA ALA A 150 22.18 -20.39 9.41
C ALA A 150 21.23 -20.02 10.57
N ARG A 151 21.41 -20.61 11.75
CA ARG A 151 20.62 -20.31 12.96
C ARG A 151 20.82 -18.89 13.45
N VAL A 152 22.03 -18.33 13.34
CA VAL A 152 22.30 -16.92 13.70
C VAL A 152 21.56 -15.95 12.78
N LEU A 153 21.30 -16.33 11.52
CA LEU A 153 20.62 -15.48 10.55
C LEU A 153 19.09 -15.50 10.65
N LEU A 154 18.50 -16.60 11.16
CA LEU A 154 17.04 -16.76 11.18
C LEU A 154 16.26 -15.63 11.90
N PRO A 155 16.73 -15.08 13.05
CA PRO A 155 16.00 -14.04 13.78
C PRO A 155 15.72 -12.77 12.96
N ALA A 156 16.47 -12.53 11.88
CA ALA A 156 16.22 -11.42 10.96
C ALA A 156 15.00 -11.65 10.04
N LEU A 157 14.52 -12.89 9.95
CA LEU A 157 13.41 -13.33 9.09
C LEU A 157 12.19 -13.81 9.88
N ALA A 158 12.42 -14.54 10.98
CA ALA A 158 11.38 -15.15 11.78
C ALA A 158 11.65 -14.94 13.27
N GLY A 159 10.60 -14.66 14.05
CA GLY A 159 10.70 -14.45 15.50
C GLY A 159 10.80 -15.73 16.35
N ARG A 160 11.03 -16.90 15.74
CA ARG A 160 11.07 -18.21 16.44
C ARG A 160 12.49 -18.57 16.86
N ASP A 161 12.62 -19.40 17.90
CA ASP A 161 13.93 -19.83 18.39
C ASP A 161 14.61 -20.77 17.36
N PRO A 162 15.78 -20.40 16.80
CA PRO A 162 16.49 -21.24 15.85
C PRO A 162 17.32 -22.35 16.50
N SER A 163 17.52 -22.34 17.82
CA SER A 163 18.54 -23.14 18.52
C SER A 163 18.49 -24.65 18.21
N ALA A 164 17.27 -25.19 18.13
CA ALA A 164 17.01 -26.61 17.90
C ALA A 164 16.62 -26.94 16.45
N LEU A 165 16.51 -25.96 15.55
CA LEU A 165 15.98 -26.19 14.21
C LEU A 165 16.98 -26.88 13.30
N ASP A 166 16.51 -27.90 12.57
CA ASP A 166 17.28 -28.56 11.52
C ASP A 166 17.26 -27.78 10.18
N ALA A 167 17.95 -28.29 9.15
CA ALA A 167 18.03 -27.65 7.83
C ALA A 167 16.65 -27.46 7.18
N GLY A 168 15.77 -28.45 7.29
CA GLY A 168 14.43 -28.42 6.71
C GLY A 168 13.53 -27.44 7.46
N GLU A 169 13.63 -27.39 8.78
CA GLU A 169 12.91 -26.44 9.62
C GLU A 169 13.38 -25.00 9.43
N LEU A 170 14.69 -24.77 9.24
CA LEU A 170 15.23 -23.46 8.87
C LEU A 170 14.77 -23.02 7.47
N ALA A 171 14.77 -23.94 6.51
CA ALA A 171 14.24 -23.67 5.18
C ALA A 171 12.74 -23.37 5.22
N ARG A 172 11.95 -24.17 5.94
CA ARG A 172 10.51 -23.95 6.16
C ARG A 172 10.27 -22.57 6.78
N ALA A 173 11.02 -22.21 7.82
CA ALA A 173 10.93 -20.91 8.48
C ALA A 173 11.10 -19.77 7.47
N THR A 174 12.14 -19.91 6.66
CA THR A 174 12.53 -18.91 5.68
C THR A 174 11.47 -18.77 4.59
N VAL A 175 10.93 -19.89 4.11
CA VAL A 175 9.86 -19.89 3.11
C VAL A 175 8.56 -19.30 3.66
N GLU A 176 8.17 -19.63 4.89
CA GLU A 176 7.02 -19.05 5.60
C GLU A 176 7.20 -17.53 5.73
N SER A 177 8.34 -17.08 6.25
CA SER A 177 8.68 -15.67 6.41
C SER A 177 8.73 -14.91 5.09
N VAL A 178 9.27 -15.51 4.02
CA VAL A 178 9.28 -14.88 2.70
C VAL A 178 7.85 -14.71 2.18
N ALA A 179 6.98 -15.71 2.35
CA ALA A 179 5.60 -15.63 1.91
C ALA A 179 4.84 -14.50 2.62
N GLU A 180 4.90 -14.48 3.95
CA GLU A 180 4.23 -13.48 4.79
C GLU A 180 4.79 -12.07 4.52
N ASN A 181 6.10 -11.89 4.66
CA ASN A 181 6.73 -10.58 4.56
C ASN A 181 6.73 -10.00 3.15
N THR A 182 6.45 -10.78 2.10
CA THR A 182 6.23 -10.22 0.75
C THR A 182 5.03 -9.27 0.76
N SER A 183 3.96 -9.62 1.48
CA SER A 183 2.81 -8.73 1.67
C SER A 183 3.25 -7.47 2.41
N ASP A 184 3.85 -7.65 3.58
CA ASP A 184 4.09 -6.57 4.53
C ASP A 184 5.19 -5.60 4.09
N ALA A 185 6.29 -6.14 3.58
CA ALA A 185 7.45 -5.34 3.19
C ALA A 185 7.30 -4.71 1.81
N ALA A 186 6.31 -5.12 0.99
CA ALA A 186 6.20 -4.62 -0.37
C ALA A 186 4.78 -4.41 -0.90
N VAL A 187 3.94 -5.44 -0.94
CA VAL A 187 2.61 -5.32 -1.59
C VAL A 187 1.73 -4.31 -0.86
N ALA A 188 1.65 -4.40 0.46
CA ALA A 188 0.83 -3.52 1.27
C ALA A 188 1.24 -2.05 1.22
N PRO A 189 2.52 -1.65 1.42
CA PRO A 189 2.90 -0.25 1.27
C PRO A 189 2.64 0.28 -0.14
N LEU A 190 2.86 -0.52 -1.19
CA LEU A 190 2.56 -0.12 -2.58
C LEU A 190 1.07 0.13 -2.81
N LEU A 191 0.20 -0.74 -2.30
CA LEU A 191 -1.25 -0.57 -2.40
C LEU A 191 -1.73 0.66 -1.64
N TRP A 192 -1.28 0.86 -0.40
CA TRP A 192 -1.63 2.06 0.37
C TRP A 192 -1.05 3.33 -0.26
N GLY A 193 0.13 3.26 -0.87
CA GLY A 193 0.70 4.33 -1.68
C GLY A 193 -0.11 4.66 -2.94
N ALA A 194 -0.69 3.66 -3.61
CA ALA A 194 -1.59 3.87 -4.75
C ALA A 194 -2.91 4.53 -4.34
N VAL A 195 -3.47 4.12 -3.20
CA VAL A 195 -4.76 4.63 -2.68
C VAL A 195 -4.61 6.03 -2.07
N ALA A 196 -3.65 6.22 -1.17
CA ALA A 196 -3.54 7.40 -0.33
C ALA A 196 -2.25 8.21 -0.54
N GLY A 197 -1.33 7.79 -1.40
CA GLY A 197 -0.06 8.50 -1.64
C GLY A 197 0.88 8.44 -0.45
N LEU A 198 1.58 9.55 -0.18
CA LEU A 198 2.51 9.68 0.95
C LEU A 198 1.92 9.33 2.32
N PRO A 199 0.70 9.79 2.70
CA PRO A 199 0.03 9.33 3.91
C PRO A 199 -0.11 7.81 4.01
N GLY A 200 -0.44 7.15 2.90
CA GLY A 200 -0.61 5.70 2.85
C GLY A 200 0.70 4.95 3.03
N LEU A 201 1.75 5.37 2.32
CA LEU A 201 3.09 4.79 2.44
C LEU A 201 3.60 4.83 3.88
N LEU A 202 3.63 6.03 4.47
CA LEU A 202 4.20 6.23 5.80
C LEU A 202 3.29 5.69 6.91
N GLY A 203 1.98 5.86 6.77
CA GLY A 203 0.99 5.37 7.72
C GLY A 203 0.98 3.84 7.81
N TYR A 204 0.96 3.15 6.67
CA TYR A 204 1.03 1.69 6.65
C TYR A 204 2.35 1.19 7.25
N ARG A 205 3.49 1.77 6.85
CA ARG A 205 4.79 1.34 7.40
C ARG A 205 4.87 1.53 8.91
N ALA A 206 4.27 2.60 9.43
CA ALA A 206 4.15 2.80 10.87
C ALA A 206 3.31 1.69 11.52
N VAL A 207 2.13 1.35 10.97
CA VAL A 207 1.29 0.25 11.47
C VAL A 207 2.08 -1.05 11.55
N ASN A 208 2.70 -1.46 10.43
CA ASN A 208 3.48 -2.69 10.35
C ASN A 208 4.69 -2.70 11.31
N THR A 209 5.38 -1.57 11.44
CA THR A 209 6.50 -1.46 12.38
C THR A 209 6.05 -1.59 13.83
N LEU A 210 4.90 -1.00 14.19
CA LEU A 210 4.36 -1.12 15.55
C LEU A 210 3.89 -2.53 15.86
N ASP A 211 3.31 -3.25 14.90
CA ASP A 211 2.95 -4.65 15.09
C ASP A 211 4.17 -5.53 15.37
N ALA A 212 5.24 -5.38 14.58
CA ALA A 212 6.49 -6.11 14.82
C ALA A 212 7.10 -5.80 16.21
N MET A 213 6.99 -4.55 16.68
CA MET A 213 7.58 -4.13 17.96
C MET A 213 6.75 -4.53 19.19
N VAL A 214 5.42 -4.34 19.14
CA VAL A 214 4.55 -4.50 20.31
C VAL A 214 3.28 -5.31 20.02
N GLY A 215 2.96 -5.65 18.77
CA GLY A 215 1.77 -6.41 18.42
C GLY A 215 1.91 -7.94 18.57
N HIS A 216 3.15 -8.45 18.63
CA HIS A 216 3.40 -9.87 18.86
C HIS A 216 2.86 -10.34 20.22
N ARG A 217 2.50 -11.63 20.29
CA ARG A 217 1.95 -12.24 21.52
C ARG A 217 3.04 -12.36 22.58
N SER A 218 2.94 -11.53 23.61
CA SER A 218 3.80 -11.53 24.78
C SER A 218 3.00 -11.16 26.03
N PRO A 219 3.31 -11.73 27.21
CA PRO A 219 2.68 -11.30 28.47
C PRO A 219 2.77 -9.77 28.69
N ARG A 220 3.88 -9.14 28.29
CA ARG A 220 4.10 -7.69 28.40
C ARG A 220 3.18 -6.87 27.49
N TYR A 221 2.85 -7.40 26.31
CA TYR A 221 2.15 -6.66 25.26
C TYR A 221 0.72 -7.14 25.00
N ALA A 222 0.23 -8.15 25.71
CA ALA A 222 -1.11 -8.72 25.49
C ALA A 222 -2.23 -7.67 25.48
N ARG A 223 -2.15 -6.64 26.34
CA ARG A 223 -3.12 -5.54 26.38
C ARG A 223 -2.60 -4.27 25.68
N PHE A 224 -1.34 -3.91 25.90
CA PHE A 224 -0.75 -2.69 25.30
C PHE A 224 -0.61 -2.80 23.77
N GLY A 225 -0.19 -3.94 23.26
CA GLY A 225 0.00 -4.23 21.84
C GLY A 225 -1.27 -4.43 21.02
N TRP A 226 -2.41 -4.67 21.70
CA TRP A 226 -3.66 -5.11 21.06
C TRP A 226 -4.10 -4.21 19.91
N ALA A 227 -3.97 -2.88 20.07
CA ALA A 227 -4.38 -1.93 19.04
C ALA A 227 -3.43 -1.96 17.82
N ALA A 228 -2.13 -2.17 18.03
CA ALA A 228 -1.15 -2.27 16.94
C ALA A 228 -1.42 -3.54 16.11
N ALA A 229 -1.57 -4.68 16.77
CA ALA A 229 -1.90 -5.95 16.11
C ALA A 229 -3.21 -5.88 15.34
N ARG A 230 -4.24 -5.25 15.93
CA ARG A 230 -5.54 -5.14 15.25
C ARG A 230 -5.50 -4.16 14.08
N ALA A 231 -4.73 -3.07 14.19
CA ALA A 231 -4.55 -2.13 13.10
C ALA A 231 -3.81 -2.79 11.92
N ASP A 232 -2.78 -3.60 12.19
CA ASP A 232 -2.07 -4.35 11.16
C ASP A 232 -2.97 -5.38 10.48
N ASP A 233 -3.67 -6.21 11.25
CA ASP A 233 -4.67 -7.17 10.74
C ASP A 233 -5.61 -6.54 9.72
N VAL A 234 -6.15 -5.36 10.04
CA VAL A 234 -7.07 -4.63 9.17
C VAL A 234 -6.35 -4.02 7.97
N ALA A 235 -5.19 -3.39 8.19
CA ALA A 235 -4.42 -2.74 7.13
C ALA A 235 -3.89 -3.75 6.09
N ASN A 236 -3.62 -4.99 6.51
CA ASN A 236 -3.13 -6.08 5.68
C ASN A 236 -4.23 -6.99 5.10
N TRP A 237 -5.50 -6.79 5.47
CA TRP A 237 -6.59 -7.65 5.00
C TRP A 237 -6.68 -7.72 3.47
N LEU A 238 -6.71 -6.56 2.80
CA LEU A 238 -6.74 -6.50 1.34
C LEU A 238 -5.35 -6.83 0.75
N PRO A 239 -4.23 -6.24 1.22
CA PRO A 239 -2.90 -6.58 0.71
C PRO A 239 -2.54 -8.06 0.72
N ALA A 240 -2.89 -8.82 1.76
CA ALA A 240 -2.60 -10.25 1.83
C ALA A 240 -3.34 -11.05 0.74
N ARG A 241 -4.57 -10.63 0.40
CA ARG A 241 -5.36 -11.25 -0.68
C ARG A 241 -4.83 -10.89 -2.06
N VAL A 242 -4.42 -9.64 -2.24
CA VAL A 242 -3.74 -9.21 -3.47
C VAL A 242 -2.41 -9.95 -3.62
N THR A 243 -1.64 -10.12 -2.54
CA THR A 243 -0.41 -10.90 -2.52
C THR A 243 -0.68 -12.33 -2.96
N ALA A 244 -1.67 -13.01 -2.38
CA ALA A 244 -2.03 -14.36 -2.79
C ALA A 244 -2.48 -14.45 -4.26
N ALA A 245 -3.27 -13.50 -4.76
CA ALA A 245 -3.68 -13.44 -6.16
C ALA A 245 -2.49 -13.21 -7.12
N LEU A 246 -1.57 -12.32 -6.76
CA LEU A 246 -0.33 -12.11 -7.51
C LEU A 246 0.57 -13.34 -7.45
N THR A 247 0.62 -14.05 -6.33
CA THR A 247 1.34 -15.34 -6.20
C THR A 247 0.77 -16.38 -7.17
N VAL A 248 -0.55 -16.47 -7.31
CA VAL A 248 -1.19 -17.35 -8.31
C VAL A 248 -0.74 -16.97 -9.72
N ALA A 249 -0.79 -15.69 -10.08
CA ALA A 249 -0.40 -15.21 -11.40
C ALA A 249 1.11 -15.39 -11.69
N ALA A 250 1.96 -15.19 -10.68
CA ALA A 250 3.41 -15.23 -10.80
C ALA A 250 4.01 -16.63 -10.60
N ALA A 251 3.24 -17.63 -10.16
CA ALA A 251 3.72 -18.98 -9.89
C ALA A 251 4.59 -19.60 -11.00
N PRO A 252 4.27 -19.44 -12.31
CA PRO A 252 5.11 -19.99 -13.39
C PRO A 252 6.54 -19.44 -13.42
N VAL A 253 6.77 -18.18 -12.99
CA VAL A 253 8.11 -17.57 -12.92
C VAL A 253 9.01 -18.33 -11.93
N ALA A 254 8.42 -18.98 -10.94
CA ALA A 254 9.13 -19.81 -9.98
C ALA A 254 9.24 -21.28 -10.40
N GLY A 255 8.78 -21.66 -11.60
CA GLY A 255 8.59 -23.06 -11.99
C GLY A 255 7.54 -23.76 -11.12
N GLY A 256 6.53 -23.00 -10.70
CA GLY A 256 5.44 -23.45 -9.83
C GLY A 256 4.10 -23.58 -10.57
N SER A 257 3.06 -23.96 -9.83
CA SER A 257 1.71 -24.19 -10.36
C SER A 257 0.73 -23.09 -9.92
N ALA A 258 0.23 -22.30 -10.86
CA ALA A 258 -0.84 -21.33 -10.59
C ALA A 258 -2.12 -22.02 -10.06
N ALA A 259 -2.47 -23.17 -10.64
CA ALA A 259 -3.61 -23.96 -10.19
C ALA A 259 -3.39 -24.53 -8.78
N GLY A 260 -2.17 -24.98 -8.47
CA GLY A 260 -1.79 -25.41 -7.11
C GLY A 260 -1.89 -24.28 -6.08
N ALA A 261 -1.38 -23.10 -6.43
CA ALA A 261 -1.46 -21.89 -5.61
C ALA A 261 -2.93 -21.51 -5.31
N LEU A 262 -3.77 -21.48 -6.35
CA LEU A 262 -5.18 -21.12 -6.20
C LEU A 262 -5.93 -22.14 -5.33
N ARG A 263 -5.78 -23.44 -5.61
CA ARG A 263 -6.45 -24.50 -4.82
C ARG A 263 -6.05 -24.44 -3.35
N THR A 264 -4.76 -24.29 -3.07
CA THR A 264 -4.24 -24.28 -1.69
C THR A 264 -4.65 -23.01 -0.95
N TRP A 265 -4.58 -21.85 -1.61
CA TRP A 265 -5.04 -20.59 -1.02
C TRP A 265 -6.52 -20.64 -0.62
N TRP A 266 -7.38 -21.21 -1.46
CA TRP A 266 -8.81 -21.33 -1.18
C TRP A 266 -9.11 -22.36 -0.09
N ARG A 267 -8.45 -23.53 -0.14
CA ARG A 267 -8.67 -24.63 0.82
C ARG A 267 -8.13 -24.29 2.20
N ASP A 268 -6.91 -23.79 2.29
CA ASP A 268 -6.15 -23.74 3.55
C ASP A 268 -5.93 -22.31 4.06
N GLY A 269 -6.01 -21.29 3.21
CA GLY A 269 -5.59 -19.93 3.56
C GLY A 269 -6.42 -19.24 4.65
N ALA A 270 -7.56 -19.82 5.04
CA ALA A 270 -8.38 -19.35 6.16
C ALA A 270 -8.11 -20.09 7.47
N ALA A 271 -7.35 -21.20 7.45
CA ALA A 271 -7.11 -22.02 8.63
C ALA A 271 -6.09 -21.38 9.60
N HIS A 272 -5.19 -20.55 9.08
CA HIS A 272 -4.13 -19.90 9.86
C HIS A 272 -4.69 -18.95 10.93
N PRO A 273 -4.10 -18.86 12.15
CA PRO A 273 -4.57 -17.96 13.20
C PRO A 273 -4.57 -16.48 12.80
N SER A 274 -3.57 -16.06 12.02
CA SER A 274 -3.56 -14.74 11.39
C SER A 274 -4.47 -14.74 10.15
N PRO A 275 -5.40 -13.77 10.03
CA PRO A 275 -6.32 -13.66 8.89
C PRO A 275 -5.62 -13.33 7.57
N ASN A 276 -4.34 -12.95 7.63
CA ASN A 276 -3.55 -12.41 6.52
C ASN A 276 -2.42 -13.38 6.12
N SER A 277 -1.57 -13.79 7.06
CA SER A 277 -0.38 -14.61 6.79
C SER A 277 -0.74 -15.92 6.10
N GLY A 278 -1.81 -16.58 6.54
CA GLY A 278 -2.30 -17.83 5.93
C GLY A 278 -2.66 -17.70 4.46
N ARG A 279 -3.11 -16.52 4.00
CA ARG A 279 -3.42 -16.27 2.58
C ARG A 279 -2.15 -16.30 1.75
N CYS A 280 -1.08 -15.67 2.24
CA CYS A 280 0.20 -15.57 1.56
C CYS A 280 0.95 -16.92 1.60
N GLU A 281 1.06 -17.53 2.79
CA GLU A 281 1.72 -18.82 3.00
C GLU A 281 1.05 -19.95 2.21
N ALA A 282 -0.29 -20.07 2.25
CA ALA A 282 -1.01 -21.10 1.50
C ALA A 282 -0.86 -20.93 -0.01
N GLY A 283 -0.90 -19.68 -0.51
CA GLY A 283 -0.68 -19.39 -1.92
C GLY A 283 0.72 -19.80 -2.38
N LEU A 284 1.76 -19.49 -1.60
CA LEU A 284 3.14 -19.85 -1.92
C LEU A 284 3.39 -21.36 -1.79
N ALA A 285 2.86 -22.00 -0.74
CA ALA A 285 2.93 -23.44 -0.54
C ALA A 285 2.32 -24.19 -1.74
N GLY A 286 1.12 -23.78 -2.17
CA GLY A 286 0.47 -24.35 -3.34
C GLY A 286 1.22 -24.08 -4.64
N ALA A 287 1.81 -22.90 -4.80
CA ALA A 287 2.61 -22.55 -5.99
C ALA A 287 3.83 -23.47 -6.12
N LEU A 288 4.55 -23.74 -5.03
CA LEU A 288 5.79 -24.49 -5.06
C LEU A 288 5.62 -26.00 -4.81
N GLY A 289 4.39 -26.46 -4.54
CA GLY A 289 4.10 -27.86 -4.23
C GLY A 289 4.64 -28.29 -2.87
N LEU A 290 4.52 -27.40 -1.87
CA LEU A 290 5.04 -27.58 -0.53
C LEU A 290 3.95 -27.80 0.51
N ARG A 291 4.36 -28.24 1.69
CA ARG A 291 3.58 -28.24 2.93
C ARG A 291 4.31 -27.38 3.97
N LEU A 292 3.65 -26.31 4.40
CA LEU A 292 4.11 -25.39 5.45
C LEU A 292 3.28 -25.56 6.73
N GLY A 293 3.66 -24.87 7.80
CA GLY A 293 3.02 -24.97 9.11
C GLY A 293 3.62 -26.08 10.00
N GLY A 294 2.85 -26.53 10.97
CA GLY A 294 3.28 -27.44 12.03
C GLY A 294 3.79 -26.72 13.28
N ARG A 295 4.55 -27.45 14.09
CA ARG A 295 5.04 -26.98 15.39
C ARG A 295 6.08 -25.87 15.24
N ASN A 296 5.84 -24.75 15.92
CA ASN A 296 6.77 -23.62 16.05
C ASN A 296 7.03 -23.32 17.53
N VAL A 297 8.30 -23.10 17.89
CA VAL A 297 8.71 -22.79 19.27
C VAL A 297 9.18 -21.34 19.37
N TYR A 298 8.56 -20.57 20.25
CA TYR A 298 8.83 -19.16 20.52
C TYR A 298 9.21 -19.01 21.99
N GLY A 299 10.50 -19.16 22.30
CA GLY A 299 10.96 -19.20 23.70
C GLY A 299 10.29 -20.35 24.46
N ASP A 300 9.48 -20.03 25.46
CA ASP A 300 8.72 -20.99 26.28
C ASP A 300 7.38 -21.42 25.66
N ARG A 301 6.93 -20.76 24.59
CA ARG A 301 5.63 -21.00 23.96
C ARG A 301 5.75 -21.91 22.74
N VAL A 302 4.90 -22.94 22.68
CA VAL A 302 4.70 -23.78 21.50
C VAL A 302 3.43 -23.34 20.78
N GLU A 303 3.52 -23.15 19.46
CA GLU A 303 2.38 -22.86 18.60
C GLU A 303 2.26 -23.94 17.52
N GLU A 304 1.12 -24.64 17.51
CA GLU A 304 0.78 -25.58 16.45
C GLU A 304 0.06 -24.82 15.32
N ARG A 305 0.76 -24.64 14.19
CA ARG A 305 0.16 -24.05 13.00
C ARG A 305 -0.50 -25.12 12.14
N PRO A 306 -1.69 -24.86 11.56
CA PRO A 306 -2.31 -25.79 10.63
C PRO A 306 -1.39 -26.04 9.43
N ALA A 307 -1.42 -27.25 8.90
CA ALA A 307 -0.70 -27.57 7.67
C ALA A 307 -1.30 -26.79 6.50
N LEU A 308 -0.46 -26.04 5.78
CA LEU A 308 -0.84 -25.31 4.58
C LEU A 308 -0.21 -25.99 3.36
N GLY A 309 -1.03 -26.44 2.42
CA GLY A 309 -0.58 -27.24 1.28
C GLY A 309 -0.52 -28.74 1.57
N SER A 310 -0.54 -29.52 0.49
CA SER A 310 -0.51 -31.00 0.53
C SER A 310 0.71 -31.58 -0.19
N GLY A 311 1.74 -30.76 -0.40
CA GLY A 311 2.97 -31.17 -1.06
C GLY A 311 3.99 -31.81 -0.11
N ARG A 312 5.24 -31.87 -0.58
CA ARG A 312 6.37 -32.31 0.25
C ARG A 312 6.76 -31.22 1.27
N PRO A 313 7.46 -31.57 2.37
CA PRO A 313 8.07 -30.56 3.24
C PRO A 313 8.99 -29.61 2.47
N ALA A 314 9.09 -28.36 2.94
CA ALA A 314 10.05 -27.39 2.42
C ALA A 314 11.48 -27.81 2.76
N GLY A 315 12.40 -27.64 1.80
CA GLY A 315 13.83 -27.87 1.97
C GLY A 315 14.66 -26.68 1.51
N PRO A 316 16.00 -26.69 1.73
CA PRO A 316 16.88 -25.57 1.40
C PRO A 316 16.74 -25.08 -0.05
N ASP A 317 16.55 -25.99 -1.01
CA ASP A 317 16.40 -25.70 -2.44
C ASP A 317 15.12 -24.91 -2.80
N ASP A 318 14.15 -24.87 -1.89
CA ASP A 318 12.93 -24.10 -2.10
C ASP A 318 13.09 -22.63 -1.76
N VAL A 319 14.11 -22.25 -0.96
CA VAL A 319 14.35 -20.86 -0.57
C VAL A 319 14.60 -19.97 -1.80
N PRO A 320 15.49 -20.32 -2.76
CA PRO A 320 15.66 -19.53 -3.98
C PRO A 320 14.39 -19.42 -4.83
N ARG A 321 13.56 -20.48 -4.86
CA ARG A 321 12.28 -20.48 -5.59
C ARG A 321 11.27 -19.55 -4.92
N ALA A 322 11.19 -19.56 -3.59
CA ALA A 322 10.35 -18.65 -2.81
C ALA A 322 10.78 -17.19 -2.99
N VAL A 323 12.09 -16.90 -2.95
CA VAL A 323 12.62 -15.55 -3.19
C VAL A 323 12.33 -15.07 -4.62
N ARG A 324 12.48 -15.94 -5.62
CA ARG A 324 12.13 -15.62 -7.03
C ARG A 324 10.65 -15.29 -7.18
N LEU A 325 9.77 -16.08 -6.55
CA LEU A 325 8.33 -15.85 -6.56
C LEU A 325 7.96 -14.54 -5.85
N SER A 326 8.50 -14.33 -4.65
CA SER A 326 8.36 -13.07 -3.89
C SER A 326 8.73 -11.86 -4.74
N ARG A 327 9.89 -11.93 -5.43
CA ARG A 327 10.35 -10.86 -6.34
C ARG A 327 9.36 -10.57 -7.46
N ALA A 328 8.85 -11.62 -8.12
CA ALA A 328 7.85 -11.45 -9.18
C ALA A 328 6.54 -10.83 -8.66
N VAL A 329 6.09 -11.25 -7.47
CA VAL A 329 4.88 -10.75 -6.82
C VAL A 329 5.00 -9.28 -6.49
N TRP A 330 6.05 -8.87 -5.79
CA TRP A 330 6.14 -7.47 -5.37
C TRP A 330 6.44 -6.51 -6.53
N LEU A 331 7.15 -6.96 -7.57
CA LEU A 331 7.31 -6.17 -8.79
C LEU A 331 5.99 -6.01 -9.54
N SER A 332 5.17 -7.07 -9.60
CA SER A 332 3.83 -6.99 -10.17
C SER A 332 2.94 -6.05 -9.35
N ALA A 333 3.06 -6.03 -8.02
CA ALA A 333 2.39 -5.07 -7.16
C ALA A 333 2.85 -3.62 -7.43
N ALA A 334 4.13 -3.39 -7.69
CA ALA A 334 4.66 -2.06 -8.00
C ALA A 334 4.10 -1.52 -9.33
N VAL A 335 4.09 -2.37 -10.36
CA VAL A 335 3.48 -2.05 -11.66
C VAL A 335 1.98 -1.76 -11.49
N LEU A 336 1.26 -2.61 -10.77
CA LEU A 336 -0.17 -2.44 -10.51
C LEU A 336 -0.45 -1.13 -9.76
N ALA A 337 0.31 -0.84 -8.70
CA ALA A 337 0.16 0.37 -7.91
C ALA A 337 0.40 1.65 -8.75
N ALA A 338 1.46 1.66 -9.55
CA ALA A 338 1.75 2.76 -10.46
C ALA A 338 0.65 2.93 -11.53
N ALA A 339 0.19 1.84 -12.13
CA ALA A 339 -0.86 1.85 -13.17
C ALA A 339 -2.20 2.35 -12.62
N VAL A 340 -2.66 1.84 -11.47
CA VAL A 340 -3.88 2.29 -10.80
C VAL A 340 -3.80 3.78 -10.48
N ARG A 341 -2.65 4.25 -9.98
CA ARG A 341 -2.45 5.65 -9.63
C ARG A 341 -2.40 6.57 -10.86
N ALA A 342 -1.83 6.10 -11.98
CA ALA A 342 -1.83 6.82 -13.24
C ALA A 342 -3.23 6.93 -13.83
N ALA A 343 -3.99 5.85 -13.86
CA ALA A 343 -5.37 5.81 -14.35
C ALA A 343 -6.31 6.71 -13.54
N ALA A 344 -6.16 6.74 -12.21
CA ALA A 344 -6.93 7.63 -11.34
C ALA A 344 -6.60 9.13 -11.57
N GLY A 345 -5.36 9.43 -11.99
CA GLY A 345 -4.94 10.78 -12.37
C GLY A 345 -5.55 11.25 -13.69
N ALA A 346 -5.61 10.35 -14.68
CA ALA A 346 -6.16 10.64 -16.01
C ALA A 346 -7.68 10.91 -15.99
N ARG A 347 -8.41 10.33 -15.03
CA ARG A 347 -9.88 10.48 -14.90
C ARG A 347 -10.33 11.79 -14.25
N ARG A 348 -9.42 12.67 -13.80
CA ARG A 348 -9.79 13.97 -13.23
C ARG A 348 -10.04 14.99 -14.35
N PRO A 349 -11.29 15.45 -14.57
CA PRO A 349 -11.54 16.48 -15.57
C PRO A 349 -10.79 17.76 -15.23
N ALA A 350 -10.22 18.41 -16.24
CA ALA A 350 -9.52 19.69 -16.08
C ALA A 350 -10.48 20.72 -15.45
N PRO A 351 -10.08 21.44 -14.39
CA PRO A 351 -10.87 22.53 -13.85
C PRO A 351 -10.78 23.70 -14.84
N GLY A 352 -11.70 23.77 -15.81
CA GLY A 352 -11.60 24.82 -16.84
C GLY A 352 -12.61 24.82 -17.98
N GLN A 353 -13.52 23.84 -18.11
CA GLN A 353 -14.65 23.98 -19.03
C GLN A 353 -15.91 24.35 -18.24
N ARG A 354 -15.88 25.52 -17.60
CA ARG A 354 -17.12 26.28 -17.41
C ARG A 354 -17.58 26.62 -18.84
N ARG A 355 -18.62 25.93 -19.32
CA ARG A 355 -19.38 26.39 -20.48
C ARG A 355 -19.77 27.84 -20.19
N VAL A 356 -19.11 28.79 -20.86
CA VAL A 356 -19.64 30.13 -21.02
C VAL A 356 -20.88 29.93 -21.91
N SER A 357 -22.04 29.76 -21.28
CA SER A 357 -23.30 29.88 -21.99
C SER A 357 -23.39 31.33 -22.43
N ALA A 358 -23.13 31.57 -23.71
CA ALA A 358 -23.48 32.80 -24.37
C ALA A 358 -25.02 32.92 -24.37
N SER A 359 -25.59 33.53 -23.32
CA SER A 359 -26.92 34.12 -23.40
C SER A 359 -26.74 35.57 -23.79
N GLY A 360 -26.69 35.80 -25.11
CA GLY A 360 -26.82 37.12 -25.69
C GLY A 360 -28.21 37.69 -25.43
N ARG A 361 -28.21 38.97 -25.04
CA ARG A 361 -29.19 40.03 -25.36
C ARG A 361 -30.66 39.61 -25.55
N ALA A 362 -31.48 40.07 -24.62
CA ALA A 362 -32.72 40.78 -24.95
C ALA A 362 -32.95 41.86 -23.90
N GLY A 363 -32.82 43.12 -24.32
CA GLY A 363 -33.27 44.26 -23.52
C GLY A 363 -34.76 44.46 -23.72
N ALA A 364 -35.47 44.78 -22.64
CA ALA A 364 -36.71 45.56 -22.70
C ALA A 364 -36.99 46.16 -21.31
N SER A 365 -36.90 47.48 -21.24
CA SER A 365 -37.48 48.34 -20.21
C SER A 365 -39.00 48.13 -20.10
N ARG A 366 -39.57 48.21 -18.88
CA ARG A 366 -40.61 49.19 -18.47
C ARG A 366 -41.27 48.86 -17.12
N HIS A 367 -41.45 49.93 -16.35
CA HIS A 367 -42.56 50.30 -15.44
C HIS A 367 -42.77 49.59 -14.08
N ALA A 368 -42.30 50.28 -13.04
CA ALA A 368 -43.05 50.97 -11.98
C ALA A 368 -44.45 50.48 -11.52
N SER A 369 -44.56 50.48 -10.18
CA SER A 369 -45.72 50.78 -9.31
C SER A 369 -46.76 49.68 -9.03
N GLY A 370 -47.06 49.48 -7.74
CA GLY A 370 -48.14 48.63 -7.25
C GLY A 370 -48.04 48.29 -5.76
N THR A 371 -48.41 49.24 -4.90
CA THR A 371 -48.66 49.08 -3.46
C THR A 371 -50.07 48.55 -3.18
N ALA A 372 -50.21 47.61 -2.22
CA ALA A 372 -51.35 47.42 -1.27
C ALA A 372 -51.12 46.08 -0.53
N SER A 373 -50.92 45.99 0.78
CA SER A 373 -51.76 46.30 1.95
C SER A 373 -52.81 45.24 2.32
N GLY A 374 -52.77 44.83 3.60
CA GLY A 374 -53.82 44.15 4.36
C GLY A 374 -53.70 42.62 4.40
N ALA A 375 -54.03 41.88 5.47
CA ALA A 375 -54.38 42.14 6.86
C ALA A 375 -54.37 40.73 7.54
N VAL A 376 -53.74 40.55 8.71
CA VAL A 376 -54.36 40.31 10.03
C VAL A 376 -55.03 38.93 10.27
N ALA A 377 -54.71 38.36 11.44
CA ALA A 377 -55.35 37.28 12.22
C ALA A 377 -55.09 35.83 11.76
N GLY A 378 -54.84 34.86 12.65
CA GLY A 378 -54.84 34.82 14.11
C GLY A 378 -54.69 33.37 14.62
N ALA A 379 -54.63 33.24 15.95
CA ALA A 379 -54.75 32.02 16.77
C ALA A 379 -53.58 31.00 16.71
N SER A 380 -52.73 30.92 17.75
CA SER A 380 -52.92 30.21 19.04
C SER A 380 -53.05 28.69 18.85
N VAL A 381 -52.13 27.88 19.37
CA VAL A 381 -52.18 27.12 20.65
C VAL A 381 -51.16 25.98 20.40
N ALA A 382 -50.38 25.38 21.29
CA ALA A 382 -49.90 25.55 22.64
C ALA A 382 -49.12 24.25 22.94
N ARG A 383 -48.15 24.31 23.89
CA ARG A 383 -47.73 23.18 24.76
C ARG A 383 -47.02 21.99 24.04
N ARG A 384 -46.10 21.24 24.64
CA ARG A 384 -45.57 21.18 26.02
C ARG A 384 -44.21 20.46 25.98
N ARG A 385 -43.42 20.75 27.01
CA ARG A 385 -42.17 20.10 27.40
C ARG A 385 -42.37 18.69 27.98
N GLY A 386 -41.26 17.94 27.96
CA GLY A 386 -40.87 16.93 28.97
C GLY A 386 -41.23 15.49 28.61
N ALA A 387 -40.53 14.45 29.06
CA ALA A 387 -39.30 14.30 29.83
C ALA A 387 -38.98 12.78 29.88
N THR A 388 -37.75 12.44 30.28
CA THR A 388 -37.34 11.21 31.01
C THR A 388 -37.43 9.82 30.35
N GLY A 389 -36.38 9.02 30.56
CA GLY A 389 -36.47 7.56 30.42
C GLY A 389 -35.13 6.83 30.33
N ALA A 390 -34.38 6.79 31.43
CA ALA A 390 -33.27 5.86 31.60
C ALA A 390 -33.77 4.40 31.62
N ARG A 391 -33.00 3.46 31.05
CA ARG A 391 -32.84 2.10 31.61
C ARG A 391 -31.63 1.38 31.03
N SER A 392 -30.80 0.96 31.98
CA SER A 392 -29.64 0.08 31.87
C SER A 392 -30.04 -1.34 31.42
N ARG A 393 -29.22 -1.97 30.56
CA ARG A 393 -29.06 -3.44 30.50
C ARG A 393 -27.63 -3.82 30.10
N THR A 394 -26.91 -4.18 31.15
CA THR A 394 -25.76 -5.06 31.27
C THR A 394 -25.66 -6.12 30.17
N ILE A 395 -24.53 -6.19 29.46
CA ILE A 395 -24.13 -7.35 28.65
C ILE A 395 -22.93 -8.01 29.32
N ARG A 396 -23.14 -9.28 29.64
CA ARG A 396 -22.25 -10.20 30.36
C ARG A 396 -21.04 -10.55 29.48
N VAL A 397 -19.86 -10.44 30.10
CA VAL A 397 -18.57 -10.96 29.65
C VAL A 397 -18.61 -12.49 29.77
N GLY A 398 -18.24 -13.19 28.69
CA GLY A 398 -18.04 -14.64 28.68
C GLY A 398 -16.62 -14.96 28.25
N ALA A 399 -15.77 -15.27 29.22
CA ALA A 399 -14.44 -15.84 29.05
C ALA A 399 -14.53 -17.37 28.99
N LYS A 400 -13.83 -17.99 28.04
CA LYS A 400 -13.29 -19.38 28.07
C LYS A 400 -12.08 -19.35 27.11
N ALA A 401 -10.81 -19.46 27.51
CA ALA A 401 -10.12 -20.48 28.32
C ALA A 401 -10.34 -21.88 27.76
N SER A 402 -9.34 -22.40 27.03
CA SER A 402 -8.92 -23.80 27.01
C SER A 402 -7.57 -23.91 26.29
N ALA A 403 -6.61 -24.48 27.06
CA ALA A 403 -5.40 -25.21 26.71
C ALA A 403 -4.43 -24.61 25.66
#